data_AF-A0A6C9QIU2-F1
#
_entry.id   AF-A0A6C9QIU2-F1
#
_cell.length_a   1.000
_cell.length_b   1.000
_cell.length_c   1.000
_cell.angle_alpha   90.00
_cell.angle_beta   90.00
_cell.angle_gamma   90.00
#
_symmetry.space_group_name_H-M   'P 1'
#
loop_
_entity.id
_entity.type
_entity.pdbx_description
1 polymer ?
#
loop_
_entity_poly.entity_id
_entity_poly.type
_entity_poly.pdbx_seq_one_letter_code
_entity_poly.pdbx_strand_id
1 'polypeptide(L)'
;MASNQTTLPNVSENEETLLTGVNENVYEDQSIGAELTKKDINRVAWRSMLLQASFNYERMQASGWLYGLLPALKKIHTNKRDLARAMKGHMGFFNTHPFLVTFVIGIILAMERSKQDVNSIQSTKIAVGAPLGGIGDAMFWLTLLPICGGIGASLALQGSILGAVVF
;
A
#
# COMPACT_ATOMS: atom_id res chain seq x y z
N MET A 1 37.60 13.27 10.10
CA MET A 1 37.54 12.25 9.04
C MET A 1 36.60 12.75 7.96
N ALA A 2 37.14 13.23 6.86
CA ALA A 2 36.37 13.73 5.72
C ALA A 2 35.79 12.55 4.94
N SER A 3 34.49 12.59 4.64
CA SER A 3 33.80 11.61 3.81
C SER A 3 34.16 11.85 2.34
N ASN A 4 34.90 10.92 1.74
CA ASN A 4 35.19 10.90 0.31
C ASN A 4 33.90 10.77 -0.49
N GLN A 5 33.53 11.83 -1.22
CA GLN A 5 32.54 11.79 -2.29
C GLN A 5 33.23 11.34 -3.58
N THR A 6 33.52 10.04 -3.68
CA THR A 6 33.90 9.45 -4.98
C THR A 6 32.60 9.04 -5.67
N THR A 7 32.00 9.97 -6.40
CA THR A 7 30.90 9.67 -7.32
C THR A 7 31.45 8.84 -8.49
N LEU A 8 30.74 7.77 -8.85
CA LEU A 8 31.09 6.88 -9.95
C LEU A 8 31.05 7.66 -11.29
N PRO A 9 32.12 7.66 -12.11
CA PRO A 9 32.12 8.32 -13.40
C PRO A 9 31.45 7.39 -14.41
N ASN A 10 30.15 7.58 -14.68
CA ASN A 10 29.41 7.17 -15.91
C ASN A 10 27.88 7.12 -15.75
N VAL A 11 27.27 7.79 -14.77
CA VAL A 11 25.82 8.04 -14.85
C VAL A 11 25.61 9.22 -15.80
N SER A 12 25.24 8.89 -17.04
CA SER A 12 24.93 9.84 -18.11
C SER A 12 24.02 10.99 -17.63
N GLU A 13 24.41 12.23 -17.93
CA GLU A 13 23.70 13.50 -17.66
C GLU A 13 22.32 13.65 -18.36
N ASN A 14 21.69 12.56 -18.80
CA ASN A 14 20.42 12.56 -19.54
C ASN A 14 19.23 11.97 -18.76
N GLU A 15 19.34 11.75 -17.44
CA GLU A 15 18.16 11.54 -16.59
C GLU A 15 17.56 12.88 -16.19
N GLU A 16 16.86 13.52 -17.13
CA GLU A 16 15.89 14.55 -16.77
C GLU A 16 14.86 13.87 -15.85
N THR A 17 14.98 14.09 -14.55
CA THR A 17 14.12 13.43 -13.56
C THR A 17 12.69 13.79 -13.94
N LEU A 18 11.82 12.80 -14.19
CA LEU A 18 10.47 12.98 -14.74
C LEU A 18 9.58 13.99 -13.99
N LEU A 19 10.02 14.47 -12.82
CA LEU A 19 9.30 15.32 -11.88
C LEU A 19 9.90 16.73 -11.73
N THR A 20 11.00 17.09 -12.41
CA THR A 20 11.56 18.46 -12.30
C THR A 20 10.73 19.49 -13.07
N GLY A 21 10.30 20.57 -12.40
CA GLY A 21 9.68 21.75 -13.03
C GLY A 21 8.16 21.72 -13.24
N VAL A 22 7.44 20.75 -12.67
CA VAL A 22 5.97 20.59 -12.82
C VAL A 22 5.27 20.68 -11.46
N ASN A 23 4.05 21.22 -11.41
CA ASN A 23 3.22 21.22 -10.20
C ASN A 23 3.01 19.77 -9.71
N GLU A 24 3.62 19.42 -8.57
CA GLU A 24 3.59 18.04 -8.04
C GLU A 24 2.23 17.62 -7.47
N ASN A 25 1.29 18.56 -7.28
CA ASN A 25 0.00 18.26 -6.66
C ASN A 25 -1.07 17.79 -7.66
N VAL A 26 -0.87 18.02 -8.96
CA VAL A 26 -1.90 17.78 -10.00
C VAL A 26 -1.34 16.85 -11.07
N TYR A 27 -2.17 15.93 -11.56
CA TYR A 27 -1.83 15.07 -12.70
C TYR A 27 -1.82 15.86 -14.01
N GLU A 28 -0.94 15.51 -14.95
CA GLU A 28 -0.89 16.13 -16.26
C GLU A 28 -2.13 15.74 -17.08
N ASP A 29 -2.51 14.46 -17.05
CA ASP A 29 -3.74 13.96 -17.64
C ASP A 29 -4.89 13.99 -16.62
N GLN A 30 -5.84 14.89 -16.86
CA GLN A 30 -7.05 15.08 -16.06
C GLN A 30 -8.25 14.27 -16.58
N SER A 31 -8.07 13.46 -17.63
CA SER A 31 -9.13 12.55 -18.07
C SER A 31 -9.40 11.47 -17.02
N ILE A 32 -10.66 11.05 -16.92
CA ILE A 32 -11.04 9.97 -16.00
C ILE A 32 -10.28 8.72 -16.39
N GLY A 33 -9.55 8.15 -15.43
CA GLY A 33 -8.77 6.94 -15.63
C GLY A 33 -9.62 5.74 -16.07
N ALA A 34 -8.97 4.78 -16.71
CA ALA A 34 -9.63 3.58 -17.21
C ALA A 34 -10.37 2.81 -16.10
N GLU A 35 -11.49 2.20 -16.47
CA GLU A 35 -12.29 1.39 -15.55
C GLU A 35 -11.55 0.13 -15.11
N LEU A 36 -11.53 -0.11 -13.79
CA LEU A 36 -10.98 -1.32 -13.22
C LEU A 36 -12.00 -2.45 -13.33
N THR A 37 -11.60 -3.55 -13.95
CA THR A 37 -12.45 -4.74 -14.06
C THR A 37 -12.44 -5.52 -12.75
N LYS A 38 -13.41 -6.43 -12.58
CA LYS A 38 -13.40 -7.39 -11.46
C LYS A 38 -12.08 -8.17 -11.36
N LYS A 39 -11.47 -8.50 -12.51
CA LYS A 39 -10.17 -9.19 -12.56
C LYS A 39 -9.04 -8.33 -12.00
N ASP A 40 -9.07 -7.03 -12.26
CA ASP A 40 -8.08 -6.08 -11.73
C ASP A 40 -8.22 -5.94 -10.22
N ILE A 41 -9.45 -5.79 -9.72
CA ILE A 41 -9.76 -5.70 -8.28
C ILE A 41 -9.33 -6.98 -7.56
N ASN A 42 -9.68 -8.15 -8.09
CA ASN A 42 -9.26 -9.43 -7.50
C ASN A 42 -7.74 -9.58 -7.49
N ARG A 43 -7.05 -9.14 -8.54
CA ARG A 43 -5.57 -9.14 -8.56
C ARG A 43 -5.00 -8.26 -7.46
N VAL A 44 -5.56 -7.08 -7.24
CA VAL A 44 -5.12 -6.16 -6.17
C VAL A 44 -5.38 -6.78 -4.79
N ALA A 45 -6.55 -7.40 -4.57
CA ALA A 45 -6.88 -8.10 -3.33
C ALA A 45 -5.94 -9.28 -3.03
N TRP A 46 -5.58 -10.08 -4.03
CA TRP A 46 -4.58 -11.14 -3.84
C TRP A 46 -3.19 -10.59 -3.52
N ARG A 47 -2.79 -9.49 -4.16
CA ARG A 47 -1.49 -8.85 -3.90
C ARG A 47 -1.44 -8.15 -2.54
N SER A 48 -2.58 -7.72 -1.98
CA SER A 48 -2.61 -7.07 -0.67
C SER A 48 -2.29 -8.05 0.48
N MET A 49 -2.35 -9.37 0.26
CA MET A 49 -1.86 -10.34 1.24
C MET A 49 -0.35 -10.21 1.50
N LEU A 50 0.40 -9.61 0.57
CA LEU A 50 1.83 -9.35 0.70
C LEU A 50 2.12 -7.93 1.23
N LEU A 51 1.14 -7.27 1.86
CA LEU A 51 1.29 -5.91 2.40
C LEU A 51 2.48 -5.77 3.35
N GLN A 52 2.67 -6.75 4.24
CA GLN A 52 3.75 -6.73 5.23
C GLN A 52 5.05 -7.39 4.74
N ALA A 53 5.11 -7.90 3.51
CA ALA A 53 6.28 -8.64 3.01
C ALA A 53 7.55 -7.78 2.90
N SER A 54 7.40 -6.46 2.77
CA SER A 54 8.51 -5.50 2.68
C SER A 54 8.39 -4.40 3.73
N PHE A 55 7.97 -4.77 4.94
CA PHE A 55 7.87 -3.85 6.07
C PHE A 55 9.25 -3.27 6.43
N ASN A 56 9.32 -1.96 6.69
CA ASN A 56 10.54 -1.29 7.14
C ASN A 56 10.22 -0.17 8.12
N TYR A 57 11.17 0.21 8.98
CA TYR A 57 10.91 1.21 10.03
C TYR A 57 10.81 2.66 9.52
N GLU A 58 11.31 2.96 8.32
CA GLU A 58 11.22 4.32 7.75
C GLU A 58 9.80 4.62 7.26
N ARG A 59 9.15 3.66 6.58
CA ARG A 59 7.89 3.87 5.84
C ARG A 59 6.82 2.82 6.12
N MET A 60 7.08 1.90 7.04
CA MET A 60 6.19 0.81 7.46
C MET A 60 5.78 -0.07 6.28
N GLN A 61 4.52 -0.05 5.87
CA GLN A 61 3.95 -0.94 4.85
C GLN A 61 3.96 -0.33 3.43
N ALA A 62 4.54 0.86 3.23
CA ALA A 62 4.46 1.62 1.97
C ALA A 62 4.87 0.80 0.73
N SER A 63 5.92 -0.02 0.82
CA SER A 63 6.40 -0.84 -0.31
C SER A 63 5.39 -1.92 -0.71
N GLY A 64 4.81 -2.62 0.27
CA GLY A 64 3.77 -3.63 0.01
C GLY A 64 2.46 -3.01 -0.48
N TRP A 65 2.13 -1.82 0.04
CA TRP A 65 1.01 -1.00 -0.41
C TRP A 65 1.15 -0.63 -1.89
N LEU A 66 2.29 -0.06 -2.28
CA LEU A 66 2.54 0.30 -3.67
C LEU A 66 2.55 -0.93 -4.58
N TYR A 67 3.17 -2.03 -4.14
CA TYR A 67 3.15 -3.30 -4.88
C TYR A 67 1.72 -3.77 -5.19
N GLY A 68 0.82 -3.69 -4.20
CA GLY A 68 -0.59 -4.03 -4.36
C GLY A 68 -1.30 -3.15 -5.39
N LEU A 69 -1.11 -1.83 -5.31
CA LEU A 69 -1.76 -0.83 -6.17
C LEU A 69 -1.20 -0.75 -7.59
N LEU A 70 0.07 -1.11 -7.79
CA LEU A 70 0.79 -0.93 -9.04
C LEU A 70 0.07 -1.42 -10.32
N PRO A 71 -0.64 -2.57 -10.36
CA PRO A 71 -1.27 -3.02 -11.59
C PRO A 71 -2.50 -2.17 -11.95
N ALA A 72 -3.20 -1.64 -10.95
CA ALA A 72 -4.32 -0.73 -11.15
C ALA A 72 -3.83 0.68 -11.51
N LEU A 73 -2.79 1.18 -10.83
CA LEU A 73 -2.17 2.48 -11.17
C LEU A 73 -1.65 2.51 -12.61
N LYS A 74 -1.00 1.43 -13.09
CA LYS A 74 -0.56 1.30 -14.49
C LYS A 74 -1.69 1.35 -15.51
N LYS A 75 -2.92 1.01 -15.10
CA LYS A 75 -4.11 1.04 -15.95
C LYS A 75 -4.78 2.41 -15.93
N ILE A 76 -4.78 3.08 -14.77
CA ILE A 76 -5.35 4.41 -14.55
C ILE A 76 -4.47 5.51 -15.15
N HIS A 77 -3.15 5.39 -15.02
CA HIS A 77 -2.16 6.39 -15.45
C HIS A 77 -1.41 5.87 -16.68
N THR A 78 -1.85 6.29 -17.86
CA THR A 78 -1.20 5.98 -19.15
C THR A 78 0.04 6.84 -19.40
N ASN A 79 0.05 8.07 -18.87
CA ASN A 79 1.22 8.94 -18.88
C ASN A 79 2.28 8.47 -17.86
N LYS A 80 3.53 8.33 -18.31
CA LYS A 80 4.66 7.90 -17.47
C LYS A 80 4.95 8.87 -16.32
N ARG A 81 4.76 10.19 -16.52
CA ARG A 81 4.98 11.20 -15.48
C ARG A 81 3.93 11.11 -14.38
N ASP A 82 2.67 10.92 -14.76
CA ASP A 82 1.57 10.74 -13.79
C ASP A 82 1.72 9.43 -13.02
N LEU A 83 2.08 8.34 -13.70
CA LEU A 83 2.38 7.08 -13.02
C LEU A 83 3.55 7.23 -12.03
N ALA A 84 4.64 7.89 -12.43
CA ALA A 84 5.77 8.14 -11.54
C ALA A 84 5.37 9.00 -10.34
N ARG A 85 4.54 10.03 -10.55
CA ARG A 85 4.01 10.90 -9.50
C ARG A 85 3.13 10.12 -8.51
N ALA A 86 2.20 9.31 -9.00
CA ALA A 86 1.35 8.47 -8.16
C ALA A 86 2.19 7.45 -7.36
N MET A 87 3.16 6.80 -8.00
CA MET A 87 4.07 5.86 -7.33
C MET A 87 4.90 6.55 -6.24
N LYS A 88 5.42 7.76 -6.49
CA LYS A 88 6.16 8.56 -5.50
C LYS A 88 5.26 8.89 -4.30
N GLY A 89 4.03 9.35 -4.53
CA GLY A 89 3.07 9.66 -3.47
C GLY A 89 2.75 8.45 -2.59
N HIS A 90 2.44 7.31 -3.22
CA HIS A 90 2.10 6.08 -2.49
C HIS A 90 3.28 5.42 -1.77
N MET A 91 4.52 5.82 -2.08
CA MET A 91 5.70 5.39 -1.34
C MET A 91 5.88 6.15 0.00
N GLY A 92 5.07 7.18 0.28
CA GLY A 92 5.04 7.81 1.59
C GLY A 92 4.54 6.87 2.69
N PHE A 93 4.78 7.24 3.95
CA PHE A 93 4.38 6.46 5.14
C PHE A 93 2.94 5.94 5.04
N PHE A 94 2.77 4.66 5.34
CA PHE A 94 1.47 4.03 5.44
C PHE A 94 1.55 2.83 6.38
N ASN A 95 0.65 2.79 7.36
CA ASN A 95 0.51 1.67 8.28
C ASN A 95 -0.95 1.46 8.64
N THR A 96 -1.46 0.25 8.43
CA THR A 96 -2.82 -0.18 8.72
C THR A 96 -2.88 -1.69 8.95
N HIS A 97 -4.04 -2.19 9.33
CA HIS A 97 -4.23 -3.61 9.56
C HIS A 97 -4.33 -4.37 8.21
N PRO A 98 -3.54 -5.45 7.99
CA PRO A 98 -3.53 -6.23 6.75
C PRO A 98 -4.91 -6.69 6.23
N PHE A 99 -5.80 -7.18 7.11
CA PHE A 99 -7.15 -7.60 6.71
C PHE A 99 -8.10 -6.48 6.28
N LEU A 100 -7.90 -5.24 6.75
CA LEU A 100 -8.78 -4.11 6.44
C LEU A 100 -8.21 -3.19 5.34
N VAL A 101 -6.97 -3.43 4.89
CA VAL A 101 -6.29 -2.61 3.88
C VAL A 101 -7.05 -2.54 2.55
N THR A 102 -7.78 -3.59 2.18
CA THR A 102 -8.50 -3.69 0.90
C THR A 102 -9.58 -2.62 0.77
N PHE A 103 -10.18 -2.20 1.88
CA PHE A 103 -11.13 -1.10 1.91
C PHE A 103 -10.46 0.24 1.59
N VAL A 104 -9.30 0.51 2.20
CA VAL A 104 -8.49 1.71 1.91
C VAL A 104 -8.07 1.73 0.45
N ILE A 105 -7.62 0.59 -0.07
CA ILE A 105 -7.24 0.45 -1.48
C ILE A 105 -8.39 0.84 -2.42
N GLY A 106 -9.62 0.38 -2.14
CA GLY A 106 -10.78 0.69 -2.96
C GLY A 106 -11.06 2.19 -3.05
N ILE A 107 -11.02 2.89 -1.92
CA ILE A 107 -11.21 4.35 -1.85
C ILE A 107 -10.11 5.08 -2.64
N ILE A 108 -8.86 4.72 -2.39
CA ILE A 108 -7.72 5.38 -3.03
C ILE A 108 -7.72 5.15 -4.53
N LEU A 109 -8.02 3.94 -5.01
CA LEU A 109 -8.13 3.68 -6.45
C LEU A 109 -9.26 4.47 -7.11
N ALA A 110 -10.37 4.70 -6.41
CA ALA A 110 -11.44 5.56 -6.91
C ALA A 110 -10.99 7.03 -7.03
N MET A 111 -10.26 7.54 -6.04
CA MET A 111 -9.73 8.91 -6.10
C MET A 111 -8.66 9.08 -7.18
N GLU A 112 -7.77 8.09 -7.34
CA GLU A 112 -6.76 8.03 -8.40
C GLU A 112 -7.40 8.03 -9.79
N ARG A 113 -8.49 7.26 -9.97
CA ARG A 113 -9.25 7.24 -11.22
C ARG A 113 -9.86 8.61 -11.55
N SER A 114 -10.36 9.30 -10.53
CA SER A 114 -10.94 10.65 -10.67
C SER A 114 -9.91 11.77 -10.71
N LYS A 115 -8.60 11.44 -10.81
CA LYS A 115 -7.48 12.37 -10.94
C LYS A 115 -7.49 13.48 -9.88
N GLN A 116 -7.95 13.14 -8.67
CA GLN A 116 -7.93 14.08 -7.54
C GLN A 116 -6.51 14.53 -7.23
N ASP A 117 -6.40 15.69 -6.60
CA ASP A 117 -5.13 16.25 -6.14
C ASP A 117 -4.33 15.21 -5.34
N VAL A 118 -3.03 15.10 -5.64
CA VAL A 118 -2.13 14.11 -5.05
C VAL A 118 -2.11 14.26 -3.52
N ASN A 119 -2.06 15.49 -3.01
CA ASN A 119 -2.08 15.74 -1.57
C ASN A 119 -3.39 15.31 -0.92
N SER A 120 -4.52 15.49 -1.60
CA SER A 120 -5.82 15.02 -1.14
C SER A 120 -5.86 13.50 -1.05
N ILE A 121 -5.36 12.79 -2.07
CA ILE A 121 -5.25 11.32 -2.07
C ILE A 121 -4.37 10.84 -0.90
N GLN A 122 -3.21 11.46 -0.69
CA GLN A 122 -2.32 11.09 0.42
C GLN A 122 -2.93 11.38 1.79
N SER A 123 -3.64 12.51 1.93
CA SER A 123 -4.31 12.87 3.18
C SER A 123 -5.43 11.89 3.49
N THR A 124 -6.25 11.51 2.51
CA THR A 124 -7.29 10.49 2.67
C THR A 124 -6.69 9.12 2.99
N LYS A 125 -5.58 8.75 2.34
CA LYS A 125 -4.86 7.49 2.62
C LYS A 125 -4.52 7.38 4.11
N ILE A 126 -3.97 8.44 4.69
CA ILE A 126 -3.59 8.47 6.12
C ILE A 126 -4.82 8.53 7.00
N ALA A 127 -5.78 9.42 6.69
CA ALA A 127 -6.98 9.65 7.48
C ALA A 127 -7.87 8.40 7.59
N VAL A 128 -7.96 7.60 6.54
CA VAL A 128 -8.75 6.35 6.53
C VAL A 128 -7.90 5.17 7.01
N GLY A 129 -6.62 5.13 6.65
CA GLY A 129 -5.73 4.01 6.99
C GLY A 129 -5.47 3.86 8.48
N ALA A 130 -5.22 4.97 9.19
CA ALA A 130 -4.85 4.93 10.61
C ALA A 130 -5.98 4.40 11.53
N PRO A 131 -7.24 4.88 11.43
CA PRO A 131 -8.34 4.33 12.22
C PRO A 131 -8.60 2.85 11.95
N LEU A 132 -8.54 2.42 10.68
CA LEU A 132 -8.70 1.00 10.33
C LEU A 132 -7.54 0.14 10.85
N GLY A 133 -6.34 0.71 11.00
CA GLY A 133 -5.25 0.09 11.72
C GLY A 133 -5.63 -0.24 13.15
N GLY A 134 -6.01 0.79 13.92
CA GLY A 134 -6.39 0.60 15.33
C GLY A 134 -7.58 -0.33 15.54
N ILE A 135 -8.63 -0.21 14.72
CA ILE A 135 -9.81 -1.08 14.79
C ILE A 135 -9.41 -2.53 14.47
N GLY A 136 -8.65 -2.73 13.40
CA GLY A 136 -8.19 -4.06 13.03
C GLY A 136 -7.34 -4.68 14.13
N ASP A 137 -6.41 -3.92 14.71
CA ASP A 137 -5.52 -4.44 15.75
C ASP A 137 -6.31 -4.88 17.00
N ALA A 138 -7.30 -4.09 17.41
CA ALA A 138 -8.18 -4.45 18.52
C ALA A 138 -9.01 -5.72 18.22
N MET A 139 -9.58 -5.82 17.02
CA MET A 139 -10.44 -6.94 16.65
C MET A 139 -9.66 -8.24 16.43
N PHE A 140 -8.55 -8.20 15.71
CA PHE A 140 -7.84 -9.41 15.28
C PHE A 140 -6.72 -9.78 16.24
N TRP A 141 -5.81 -8.85 16.55
CA TRP A 141 -4.64 -9.17 17.38
C TRP A 141 -4.96 -9.24 18.87
N LEU A 142 -5.85 -8.38 19.37
CA LEU A 142 -6.18 -8.35 20.80
C LEU A 142 -7.39 -9.19 21.18
N THR A 143 -8.24 -9.55 20.21
CA THR A 143 -9.48 -10.30 20.49
C THR A 143 -9.52 -11.65 19.81
N LEU A 144 -9.57 -11.70 18.46
CA LEU A 144 -9.76 -12.97 17.74
C LEU A 144 -8.61 -13.94 17.94
N LEU A 145 -7.37 -13.49 17.74
CA LEU A 145 -6.18 -14.35 17.83
C LEU A 145 -5.99 -14.93 19.24
N PRO A 146 -6.10 -14.16 20.35
CA PRO A 146 -6.04 -14.72 21.70
C PRO A 146 -7.17 -15.70 22.02
N ILE A 147 -8.39 -15.45 21.53
CA ILE A 147 -9.52 -16.38 21.72
C ILE A 147 -9.25 -17.70 20.99
N CYS A 148 -8.87 -17.64 19.71
CA CYS A 148 -8.50 -18.82 18.93
C CYS A 148 -7.32 -19.57 19.57
N GLY A 149 -6.30 -18.84 20.04
CA GLY A 149 -5.16 -19.40 20.76
C GLY A 149 -5.57 -20.10 22.07
N GLY A 150 -6.47 -19.49 22.85
CA GLY A 150 -6.97 -20.08 24.10
C GLY A 150 -7.78 -21.35 23.88
N ILE A 151 -8.69 -21.35 22.90
CA ILE A 151 -9.50 -22.53 22.53
C ILE A 151 -8.60 -23.61 21.94
N GLY A 152 -7.71 -23.24 21.01
CA GLY A 152 -6.77 -24.14 20.36
C GLY A 152 -5.84 -24.83 21.37
N ALA A 153 -5.29 -24.07 22.31
CA ALA A 153 -4.46 -24.60 23.39
C ALA A 153 -5.26 -25.56 24.29
N SER A 154 -6.50 -25.24 24.65
CA SER A 154 -7.36 -26.11 25.46
C SER A 154 -7.62 -27.46 24.79
N LEU A 155 -7.88 -27.46 23.48
CA LEU A 155 -8.09 -28.68 22.69
C LEU A 155 -6.79 -29.47 22.48
N ALA A 156 -5.66 -28.78 22.28
CA ALA A 156 -4.36 -29.41 22.12
C ALA A 156 -3.89 -30.12 23.40
N LEU A 157 -4.15 -29.54 24.58
CA LEU A 157 -3.87 -30.16 25.88
C LEU A 157 -4.67 -31.47 26.09
N GLN A 158 -5.81 -31.61 25.43
CA GLN A 158 -6.63 -32.82 25.43
C GLN A 158 -6.16 -33.86 24.38
N GLY A 159 -5.07 -33.58 23.66
CA GLY A 159 -4.53 -34.45 22.61
C GLY A 159 -5.26 -34.37 21.27
N SER A 160 -6.15 -33.39 21.08
CA SER A 160 -6.93 -33.24 19.85
C SER A 160 -6.19 -32.43 18.78
N ILE A 161 -6.08 -32.99 17.57
CA ILE A 161 -5.55 -32.27 16.39
C ILE A 161 -6.38 -31.03 16.03
N LEU A 162 -7.63 -30.97 16.46
CA LEU A 162 -8.50 -29.80 16.25
C LEU A 162 -7.92 -28.54 16.89
N GLY A 163 -7.07 -28.67 17.92
CA GLY A 163 -6.39 -27.51 18.50
C GLY A 163 -5.52 -26.74 17.49
N ALA A 164 -4.89 -27.45 16.54
CA ALA A 164 -4.09 -26.84 15.48
C ALA A 164 -4.92 -26.36 14.28
N VAL A 165 -6.18 -26.82 14.14
CA VAL A 165 -7.08 -26.42 13.05
C VAL A 165 -7.89 -25.18 13.43
N VAL A 166 -8.23 -25.04 14.71
CA VAL A 166 -8.96 -23.88 15.24
C VAL A 166 -8.07 -22.64 15.36
N PHE A 167 -6.76 -22.84 15.51
CA PHE A 167 -5.75 -21.79 15.48
C PHE A 167 -5.33 -21.46 14.04
#